data_AF-A0A316WQT3-F1
#
_entry.id   AF-A0A316WQT3-F1
#
_cell.length_a   1.000
_cell.length_b   1.000
_cell.length_c   1.000
_cell.angle_alpha   90.00
_cell.angle_beta   90.00
_cell.angle_gamma   90.00
#
_symmetry.space_group_name_H-M   'P 1'
#
loop_
_entity.id
_entity.type
_entity.pdbx_description
1 polymer ?
#
loop_
_entity_poly.entity_id
_entity_poly.type
_entity_poly.pdbx_seq_one_letter_code
_entity_poly.pdbx_strand_id
1 'polypeptide(L)' 'MDSFVETRQHLYDIYNDRLGMSFYLGNHFEGHREVVEKMRNSDLENVRLSVIDGDKRSCSIFSSEDFSVILGIIFYDN' A
#
# COMPACT_ATOMS: atom_id res chain seq x y z
N MET A 1 -14.88 6.01 1.21
CA MET A 1 -13.54 5.83 1.82
C MET A 1 -13.61 4.53 2.59
N ASP A 2 -13.02 3.50 2.01
CA ASP A 2 -12.99 2.18 2.63
C ASP A 2 -11.66 2.02 3.35
N SER A 3 -11.71 1.50 4.57
CA SER A 3 -10.51 1.28 5.38
C SER A 3 -10.66 0.01 6.20
N PHE A 4 -9.59 -0.77 6.24
CA PHE A 4 -9.50 -1.96 7.08
C PHE A 4 -8.09 -2.11 7.64
N VAL A 5 -7.99 -2.91 8.69
CA VAL A 5 -6.73 -3.25 9.34
C VAL A 5 -6.44 -4.71 9.06
N GLU A 6 -5.21 -4.99 8.66
CA GLU A 6 -4.70 -6.35 8.46
C GLU A 6 -3.29 -6.47 9.01
N THR A 7 -2.82 -7.71 9.15
CA THR A 7 -1.43 -7.93 9.56
C THR A 7 -0.48 -7.33 8.53
N ARG A 8 0.59 -6.68 9.00
CA ARG A 8 1.66 -6.10 8.15
C ARG A 8 2.19 -7.15 7.17
N GLN A 9 2.37 -8.38 7.63
CA GLN A 9 2.88 -9.47 6.80
C GLN A 9 1.93 -9.83 5.67
N HIS A 10 0.62 -9.93 5.95
CA HIS A 10 -0.37 -10.23 4.92
C HIS A 10 -0.42 -9.16 3.82
N LEU A 11 -0.42 -7.88 4.21
CA LEU A 11 -0.36 -6.77 3.25
C LEU A 11 0.98 -6.73 2.50
N TYR A 12 2.09 -7.02 3.17
CA TYR A 12 3.39 -7.15 2.51
C TYR A 12 3.38 -8.22 1.42
N ASP A 13 2.89 -9.43 1.72
CA ASP A 13 2.89 -10.54 0.77
C ASP A 13 2.07 -10.19 -0.49
N ILE A 14 0.85 -9.68 -0.32
CA ILE A 14 -0.02 -9.28 -1.44
C ILE A 14 0.64 -8.20 -2.30
N TYR A 15 1.15 -7.14 -1.68
CA TYR A 15 1.69 -6.01 -2.44
C TYR A 15 3.08 -6.29 -3.00
N ASN A 16 3.88 -7.17 -2.38
CA ASN A 16 5.13 -7.64 -2.95
C ASN A 16 4.89 -8.50 -4.20
N ASP A 17 3.89 -9.40 -4.17
CA ASP A 17 3.51 -10.19 -5.35
C ASP A 17 2.99 -9.29 -6.48
N ARG A 18 2.16 -8.30 -6.16
CA ARG A 18 1.71 -7.29 -7.13
C ARG A 18 2.87 -6.48 -7.71
N LEU A 19 3.88 -6.15 -6.90
CA LEU A 19 5.08 -5.45 -7.37
C LEU A 19 5.88 -6.33 -8.32
N GLY A 20 6.00 -7.63 -8.02
CA GLY A 20 6.56 -8.60 -8.96
C GLY A 20 5.81 -8.62 -10.29
N MET A 21 4.47 -8.71 -10.24
CA MET A 21 3.63 -8.71 -11.45
C MET A 21 3.73 -7.40 -12.26
N SER A 22 3.86 -6.24 -11.62
CA SER A 22 3.98 -4.96 -12.35
C SER A 22 5.23 -4.91 -13.22
N PHE A 23 6.35 -5.51 -12.79
CA PHE A 23 7.55 -5.65 -13.63
C PHE A 23 7.29 -6.51 -14.87
N TYR A 24 6.49 -7.57 -14.76
CA TYR A 24 6.17 -8.44 -15.90
C TYR A 24 5.16 -7.81 -16.87
N LEU A 25 4.18 -7.06 -16.35
CA LEU A 25 3.09 -6.48 -17.14
C LEU A 25 3.37 -5.05 -17.63
N GLY A 26 4.44 -4.41 -17.14
CA GLY A 26 4.76 -3.00 -17.43
C GLY A 26 3.87 -1.97 -16.73
N ASN A 27 2.99 -2.42 -15.82
CA ASN A 27 2.03 -1.56 -15.12
C ASN A 27 2.60 -1.05 -13.80
N HIS A 28 3.41 0.00 -13.84
CA HIS A 28 4.04 0.56 -12.65
C HIS A 28 3.12 1.56 -11.94
N PHE A 29 2.82 1.29 -10.67
CA PHE A 29 2.11 2.23 -9.81
C PHE A 29 3.09 3.08 -8.99
N GLU A 30 2.83 4.38 -8.96
CA GLU A 30 3.63 5.32 -8.17
C GLU A 30 3.54 4.98 -6.68
N GLY A 31 4.70 4.93 -6.01
CA GLY A 31 4.81 4.65 -4.57
C GLY A 31 4.74 3.16 -4.18
N HIS A 32 4.40 2.26 -5.09
CA HIS A 32 4.25 0.83 -4.79
C HIS A 32 5.53 0.18 -4.24
N ARG A 33 6.67 0.43 -4.90
CA ARG A 33 7.97 -0.09 -4.43
C ARG A 33 8.33 0.42 -3.04
N GLU A 34 8.12 1.71 -2.79
CA GLU A 34 8.42 2.33 -1.50
C GLU A 34 7.56 1.73 -0.38
N VAL A 35 6.27 1.53 -0.63
CA VAL A 35 5.35 0.90 0.33
C VAL A 35 5.81 -0.52 0.67
N VAL A 36 6.20 -1.32 -0.32
CA VAL A 36 6.71 -2.69 -0.09
C VAL A 36 8.01 -2.67 0.73
N GLU A 37 8.95 -1.79 0.38
CA GLU A 37 10.21 -1.64 1.11
C GLU A 37 9.97 -1.17 2.57
N LYS A 38 9.05 -0.24 2.80
CA LYS A 38 8.70 0.23 4.14
C LYS A 38 7.93 -0.81 4.96
N MET A 39 6.98 -1.54 4.37
CA MET A 39 6.31 -2.66 5.05
C MET A 39 7.28 -3.78 5.42
N ARG A 40 8.32 -4.04 4.61
CA ARG A 40 9.33 -5.05 4.92
C ARG A 40 10.16 -4.69 6.16
N ASN A 41 10.44 -3.41 6.35
CA ASN A 41 11.34 -2.89 7.38
C ASN A 41 10.61 -2.25 8.57
N SER A 42 9.28 -2.39 8.64
CA SER A 42 8.46 -1.80 9.70
C SER A 42 8.24 -2.80 10.84
N ASP A 43 8.32 -2.30 12.08
CA ASP A 43 8.01 -3.04 13.29
C ASP A 43 6.51 -3.12 13.61
N LEU A 44 5.64 -2.60 12.73
CA LEU A 44 4.19 -2.65 12.94
C LEU A 44 3.70 -4.11 12.82
N GLU A 45 2.88 -4.55 13.78
CA GLU A 45 2.19 -5.84 13.69
C GLU A 45 1.03 -5.76 12.69
N ASN A 46 0.24 -4.69 12.79
CA ASN A 46 -0.90 -4.40 11.94
C ASN A 46 -0.70 -3.12 11.13
N VAL A 47 -1.28 -3.09 9.94
CA VAL A 47 -1.30 -1.93 9.06
C VAL A 47 -2.74 -1.65 8.65
N ARG A 48 -3.12 -0.39 8.77
CA ARG A 48 -4.37 0.13 8.22
C ARG A 48 -4.15 0.44 6.75
N LEU A 49 -4.94 -0.18 5.89
CA LEU A 49 -5.08 0.19 4.49
C LEU A 49 -6.31 1.10 4.36
N SER A 50 -6.13 2.28 3.78
CA SER A 50 -7.23 3.21 3.48
C SER A 50 -7.25 3.51 2.00
N VAL A 51 -8.42 3.40 1.37
CA VAL A 51 -8.62 3.70 -0.05
C VAL A 51 -9.41 5.00 -0.19
N ILE A 52 -8.85 5.91 -0.97
CA ILE A 52 -9.46 7.19 -1.32
C ILE A 52 -9.67 7.21 -2.82
N ASP A 53 -10.93 7.24 -3.23
CA ASP A 53 -11.31 7.42 -4.62
C ASP A 53 -11.32 8.89 -4.99
N GLY A 54 -10.73 9.24 -6.13
CA GLY A 54 -10.74 10.59 -6.67
C GLY A 54 -11.17 10.62 -8.13
N ASP A 55 -11.65 11.76 -8.63
CA ASP A 55 -12.23 11.83 -9.99
C ASP A 55 -11.25 11.49 -11.12
N LYS A 56 -9.95 11.76 -10.92
CA LYS A 56 -8.89 11.47 -11.90
C LYS A 56 -7.89 10.40 -11.44
N ARG A 57 -7.78 10.23 -10.13
CA ARG A 57 -6.75 9.40 -9.51
C ARG A 57 -7.24 8.94 -8.15
N SER A 58 -7.14 7.65 -7.89
CA SER A 58 -7.37 7.05 -6.59
C SER A 58 -6.05 6.77 -5.89
N CYS A 59 -6.07 6.61 -4.57
CA CYS A 59 -4.88 6.17 -3.83
C CYS A 59 -5.21 5.21 -2.69
N SER A 60 -4.21 4.41 -2.35
CA SER A 60 -4.18 3.57 -1.15
C SER A 60 -3.13 4.11 -0.20
N ILE A 61 -3.50 4.32 1.06
CA ILE A 61 -2.61 4.77 2.14
C ILE A 61 -2.38 3.61 3.11
N PHE A 62 -1.12 3.37 3.45
CA PHE A 62 -0.68 2.35 4.40
C PHE A 62 -0.16 3.04 5.65
N SER A 63 -0.78 2.80 6.79
CA SER A 63 -0.44 3.46 8.05
C SER A 63 -0.51 2.54 9.25
N SER A 64 -0.04 3.00 10.40
CA SER A 64 -0.46 2.45 11.69
C SER A 64 -1.98 2.62 11.88
N GLU A 65 -2.55 1.89 12.83
CA GLU A 65 -3.99 1.91 13.11
C GLU A 65 -4.51 3.30 13.52
N ASP A 66 -3.67 4.08 14.20
CA ASP A 66 -3.91 5.43 14.71
C ASP A 66 -3.38 6.55 13.79
N PHE A 67 -2.87 6.19 12.60
CA PHE A 67 -2.26 7.11 11.62
C PHE A 67 -1.00 7.86 12.10
N SER A 68 -0.42 7.51 13.25
CA SER A 68 0.82 8.13 13.73
C SER A 68 2.04 7.82 12.83
N VAL A 69 2.01 6.69 12.13
CA VAL A 69 3.05 6.26 11.19
C VAL A 69 2.43 6.04 9.82
N ILE A 70 3.01 6.66 8.77
CA ILE A 70 2.63 6.41 7.38
C ILE A 70 3.74 5.60 6.70
N LEU A 71 3.41 4.37 6.29
CA LEU A 71 4.30 3.49 5.54
C LEU A 71 4.35 3.84 4.05
N GLY A 72 3.36 4.55 3.53
CA GLY A 72 3.41 5.15 2.20
C GLY A 72 2.06 5.15 1.50
N ILE A 73 2.08 5.57 0.24
CA ILE A 73 0.89 5.78 -0.58
C ILE A 73 1.13 5.16 -1.95
N ILE A 74 0.14 4.45 -2.49
CA ILE A 74 0.14 3.96 -3.87
C ILE A 74 -0.92 4.73 -4.64
N PHE A 75 -0.55 5.30 -5.78
CA PHE A 75 -1.49 6.00 -6.67
C PHE A 75 -1.91 5.13 -7.85
N TYR A 76 -3.19 5.23 -8.21
CA TYR A 76 -3.81 4.55 -9.33
C TYR A 76 -4.53 5.57 -10.21
N ASP A 77 -4.26 5.55 -11.50
CA ASP A 77 -5.02 6.33 -12.47
C ASP A 77 -6.37 5.63 -12.72
N ASN A 78 -7.45 6.40 -12.81
CA ASN A 78 -8.82 5.90 -12.97
C ASN A 78 -9.28 5.85 -14.43
#